data_AF-A0A4Q9B4S1-F1
#
_entry.id   AF-A0A4Q9B4S1-F1
#
_cell.length_a   1.000
_cell.length_b   1.000
_cell.length_c   1.000
_cell.angle_alpha   90.00
_cell.angle_beta   90.00
_cell.angle_gamma   90.00
#
_symmetry.space_group_name_H-M   'P 1'
#
loop_
_entity.id
_entity.type
_entity.pdbx_description
1 polymer ?
#
loop_
_entity_poly.entity_id
_entity_poly.type
_entity_poly.pdbx_seq_one_letter_code
_entity_poly.pdbx_strand_id
1 'polypeptide(L)'
;MRKPAKALLTITLAVLSALILSACSDPSGGSIRTEEVMVRLQDPKGAHLTTYYRVENGAWQPVLFQGTQASLSLPQRAAVYELATRCEGGYYYPAELQFFKARADQIRQVNIVCSFEDTRWVSTTFDIQLPDQIGGVRVRDGDTVAVSLRTGYVSGLSARLVGDMPEGRQDVLVSVFRTSINGLEPIGAKLINVHITNGARIAVDNQGWRPMEPRLVSAALPSGFTGSAAVTFFKDGMKVPTLVGMSQLGGPSTHGRYGILSGMGGIYLGLVSAGNADPSSALSNLMVYKDTSGTDWSAALPQPWGANQFIPTGTSFTLAYPGAQAFSLDLSGLAQDRRSGLPLRVRSIVYAMGSPTQYVLPNLESQLGYAWLTGTTVQYEVVAGVRGVDNPIFTRVGESWTSISEATFRNTDVALARLSGGYSVP
;
A
#
# COMPACT_ATOMS: atom_id res chain seq x y z
N MET A 1 9.45 47.40 72.21
CA MET A 1 10.22 46.17 72.45
C MET A 1 10.69 45.61 71.12
N ARG A 2 11.98 45.21 71.05
CA ARG A 2 12.71 44.29 70.13
C ARG A 2 12.09 44.01 68.73
N LYS A 3 12.69 44.38 67.59
CA LYS A 3 13.84 43.75 66.87
C LYS A 3 13.70 42.22 66.68
N PRO A 4 14.26 41.59 65.61
CA PRO A 4 14.05 41.77 64.16
C PRO A 4 14.14 40.42 63.37
N ALA A 5 14.09 40.50 62.03
CA ALA A 5 14.91 39.84 60.97
C ALA A 5 15.71 38.54 61.28
N LYS A 6 15.86 37.58 60.35
CA LYS A 6 16.71 37.62 59.14
C LYS A 6 16.55 36.28 58.38
N ALA A 7 16.33 36.28 57.06
CA ALA A 7 17.34 36.17 55.96
C ALA A 7 17.81 34.70 55.75
N LEU A 8 17.91 34.14 54.54
CA LEU A 8 18.74 34.50 53.37
C LEU A 8 18.18 33.62 52.20
N LEU A 9 17.75 34.09 51.02
CA LEU A 9 18.43 34.72 49.89
C LEU A 9 19.59 33.92 49.28
N THR A 10 19.40 33.41 48.06
CA THR A 10 20.39 33.56 46.97
C THR A 10 19.66 33.75 45.63
N ILE A 11 19.90 34.91 45.01
CA ILE A 11 19.56 35.29 43.63
C ILE A 11 20.90 35.52 42.91
N THR A 12 21.00 35.07 41.66
CA THR A 12 21.81 35.65 40.56
C THR A 12 21.36 34.91 39.29
N LEU A 13 20.63 35.45 38.31
CA LEU A 13 20.82 36.60 37.41
C LEU A 13 22.10 36.54 36.57
N ALA A 14 21.96 36.25 35.27
CA ALA A 14 22.75 36.86 34.19
C ALA A 14 22.09 36.67 32.82
N VAL A 15 21.55 37.78 32.30
CA VAL A 15 21.33 38.08 30.89
C VAL A 15 22.69 38.24 30.21
N LEU A 16 22.87 37.77 28.97
CA LEU A 16 23.63 38.52 27.97
C LEU A 16 23.37 38.01 26.54
N SER A 17 22.69 38.84 25.77
CA SER A 17 22.80 38.90 24.32
C SER A 17 24.12 39.59 23.95
N ALA A 18 24.85 39.06 22.97
CA ALA A 18 25.81 39.86 22.21
C ALA A 18 26.01 39.26 20.81
N LEU A 19 25.48 39.98 19.82
CA LEU A 19 25.97 39.99 18.43
C LEU A 19 27.38 40.57 18.41
N ILE A 20 28.34 39.87 17.79
CA ILE A 20 29.50 40.50 17.15
C ILE A 20 29.76 39.79 15.82
N LEU A 21 29.58 40.55 14.74
CA LEU A 21 30.22 40.34 13.45
C LEU A 21 31.69 40.74 13.56
N SER A 22 32.61 39.87 13.15
CA SER A 22 33.89 40.28 12.57
C SER A 22 34.40 39.20 11.61
N ALA A 23 34.68 39.62 10.38
CA ALA A 23 35.15 38.81 9.27
C ALA A 23 36.65 38.46 9.36
N CYS A 24 37.04 37.51 8.51
CA CYS A 24 38.39 37.19 8.00
C CYS A 24 39.28 36.26 8.84
N SER A 25 39.11 34.96 8.62
CA SER A 25 40.13 34.14 7.92
C SER A 25 39.49 32.81 7.52
N ASP A 26 39.53 32.46 6.23
CA ASP A 26 39.17 31.13 5.75
C ASP A 26 40.01 30.05 6.45
N PRO A 27 39.35 29.01 6.96
CA PRO A 27 39.77 27.66 6.62
C PRO A 27 38.65 27.02 5.82
N SER A 28 39.01 26.53 4.64
CA SER A 28 38.25 25.57 3.85
C SER A 28 37.82 24.37 4.72
N GLY A 29 36.69 24.49 5.40
CA GLY A 29 36.05 23.46 6.20
C GLY A 29 34.66 23.27 5.64
N GLY A 30 34.54 22.42 4.62
CA GLY A 30 33.24 22.06 4.05
C GLY A 30 32.34 21.57 5.16
N SER A 31 31.27 22.33 5.44
CA SER A 31 30.10 21.83 6.16
C SER A 31 29.67 20.57 5.42
N ILE A 32 29.97 19.40 5.99
CA ILE A 32 29.40 18.14 5.55
C ILE A 32 27.92 18.26 5.88
N ARG A 33 27.11 18.64 4.88
CA ARG A 33 25.66 18.58 4.98
C ARG A 33 25.31 17.11 5.13
N THR A 34 25.06 16.68 6.36
CA THR A 34 24.49 15.37 6.64
C THR A 34 23.06 15.34 6.12
N GLU A 35 22.72 14.27 5.41
CA GLU A 35 21.37 14.06 4.92
C GLU A 35 20.60 13.23 5.94
N GLU A 36 19.35 13.59 6.21
CA GLU A 36 18.51 12.86 7.15
C GLU A 36 17.52 11.97 6.44
N VAL A 37 17.41 10.73 6.92
CA VAL A 37 16.35 9.78 6.56
C VAL A 37 15.49 9.54 7.79
N MET A 38 14.19 9.74 7.63
CA MET A 38 13.20 9.46 8.66
C MET A 38 12.77 7.99 8.59
N VAL A 39 12.75 7.31 9.72
CA VAL A 39 12.16 5.98 9.86
C VAL A 39 10.94 6.10 10.76
N ARG A 40 9.79 5.66 10.28
CA ARG A 40 8.53 5.63 11.05
C ARG A 40 8.16 4.20 11.36
N LEU A 41 7.79 3.95 12.61
CA LEU A 41 7.31 2.67 13.09
C LEU A 41 5.80 2.72 13.29
N GLN A 42 5.07 1.90 12.54
CA GLN A 42 3.66 1.61 12.77
C GLN A 42 3.54 0.27 13.51
N ASP A 43 3.27 0.37 14.81
CA ASP A 43 3.16 -0.79 15.68
C ASP A 43 2.16 -0.59 16.84
N PRO A 44 0.86 -0.41 16.54
CA PRO A 44 -0.16 -0.18 17.56
C PRO A 44 -0.31 -1.32 18.58
N LYS A 45 0.18 -2.53 18.30
CA LYS A 45 0.09 -3.70 19.19
C LYS A 45 1.40 -4.06 19.91
N GLY A 46 2.49 -3.33 19.69
CA GLY A 46 3.77 -3.65 20.32
C GLY A 46 4.41 -4.95 19.80
N ALA A 47 4.20 -5.30 18.53
CA ALA A 47 4.80 -6.47 17.89
C ALA A 47 6.23 -6.21 17.38
N HIS A 48 6.71 -4.97 17.39
CA HIS A 48 8.09 -4.64 17.05
C HIS A 48 9.05 -5.19 18.11
N LEU A 49 10.06 -5.94 17.66
CA LEU A 49 11.12 -6.43 18.55
C LEU A 49 12.35 -5.54 18.50
N THR A 50 12.89 -5.33 17.31
CA THR A 50 14.12 -4.58 17.13
C THR A 50 14.32 -4.19 15.67
N THR A 51 15.03 -3.08 15.46
CA THR A 51 15.45 -2.63 14.14
C THR A 51 16.93 -2.25 14.19
N TYR A 52 17.68 -2.69 13.19
CA TYR A 52 19.05 -2.29 12.95
C TYR A 52 19.14 -1.54 11.63
N TYR A 53 20.12 -0.65 11.53
CA TYR A 53 20.48 0.02 10.30
C TYR A 53 21.98 -0.05 10.08
N ARG A 54 22.39 0.09 8.82
CA ARG A 54 23.78 0.40 8.46
C ARG A 54 23.79 1.39 7.31
N VAL A 55 24.91 2.09 7.18
CA VAL A 55 25.18 2.99 6.08
C VAL A 55 26.39 2.45 5.34
N GLU A 56 26.26 2.32 4.01
CA GLU A 56 27.25 1.69 3.15
C GLU A 56 27.66 0.30 3.68
N ASN A 57 28.96 0.01 3.71
CA ASN A 57 29.53 -1.21 4.27
C ASN A 57 29.88 -1.07 5.76
N GLY A 58 29.27 -0.10 6.45
CA GLY A 58 29.46 0.10 7.88
C GLY A 58 28.90 -1.03 8.74
N ALA A 59 29.23 -0.98 10.04
CA ALA A 59 28.66 -1.91 11.01
C ALA A 59 27.15 -1.65 11.21
N TRP A 60 26.41 -2.73 11.48
CA TRP A 60 25.01 -2.62 11.87
C TRP A 60 24.89 -2.00 13.27
N GLN A 61 24.00 -1.03 13.40
CA GLN A 61 23.73 -0.29 14.62
C GLN A 61 22.24 -0.37 14.93
N PRO A 62 21.84 -0.41 16.22
CA PRO A 62 20.44 -0.37 16.59
C PRO A 62 19.82 0.99 16.20
N VAL A 63 18.58 0.97 15.72
CA VAL A 63 17.78 2.18 15.53
C VAL A 63 17.13 2.56 16.86
N LEU A 64 17.33 3.80 17.27
CA LEU A 64 16.73 4.34 18.50
C LEU A 64 15.51 5.20 18.13
N PHE A 65 14.32 4.68 18.40
CA PHE A 65 13.07 5.41 18.18
C PHE A 65 12.78 6.38 19.33
N GLN A 66 12.41 7.61 18.97
CA GLN A 66 11.79 8.60 19.85
C GLN A 66 10.28 8.58 19.56
N GLY A 67 9.52 7.83 20.37
CA GLY A 67 8.14 7.51 20.07
C GLY A 67 8.06 6.56 18.87
N THR A 68 7.36 6.95 17.80
CA THR A 68 7.19 6.16 16.57
C THR A 68 8.16 6.56 15.46
N GLN A 69 9.17 7.39 15.74
CA GLN A 69 10.06 7.94 14.71
C GLN A 69 11.53 7.86 15.11
N ALA A 70 12.40 7.69 14.13
CA ALA A 70 13.84 7.83 14.26
C ALA A 70 14.39 8.63 13.07
N SER A 71 15.52 9.33 13.28
CA SER A 71 16.27 9.99 12.22
C SER A 71 17.61 9.29 12.05
N LEU A 72 17.99 8.98 10.82
CA LEU A 72 19.29 8.44 10.45
C LEU A 72 20.09 9.53 9.76
N SER A 73 21.27 9.84 10.29
CA SER A 73 22.19 10.78 9.66
C SER A 73 23.08 10.04 8.66
N LEU A 74 23.06 10.48 7.42
CA LEU A 74 23.85 9.94 6.32
C LEU A 74 24.94 10.94 5.92
N PRO A 75 26.12 10.45 5.50
CA PRO A 75 27.24 11.33 5.14
C PRO A 75 26.98 12.14 3.86
N GLN A 76 26.12 11.65 2.96
CA GLN A 76 25.78 12.31 1.69
C GLN A 76 24.49 11.74 1.07
N ARG A 77 23.93 12.42 0.07
CA ARG A 77 22.67 12.02 -0.61
C ARG A 77 22.74 10.68 -1.31
N ALA A 78 23.89 10.40 -1.92
CA ALA A 78 24.10 9.15 -2.65
C ALA A 78 24.41 7.96 -1.71
N ALA A 79 24.47 8.19 -0.39
CA ALA A 79 24.80 7.13 0.54
C ALA A 79 23.71 6.06 0.55
N VAL A 80 24.13 4.80 0.40
CA VAL A 80 23.27 3.64 0.54
C VAL A 80 23.05 3.40 2.03
N TYR A 81 21.82 3.15 2.42
CA TYR A 81 21.48 2.70 3.77
C TYR A 81 20.60 1.47 3.70
N GLU A 82 20.71 0.64 4.73
CA GLU A 82 19.93 -0.57 4.89
C GLU A 82 19.25 -0.58 6.25
N LEU A 83 18.03 -1.10 6.31
CA LEU A 83 17.31 -1.38 7.56
C LEU A 83 16.97 -2.87 7.61
N ALA A 84 16.95 -3.40 8.82
CA ALA A 84 16.56 -4.78 9.10
C ALA A 84 15.74 -4.79 10.39
N THR A 85 14.50 -5.27 10.30
CA THR A 85 13.54 -5.27 11.41
C THR A 85 13.01 -6.67 11.65
N ARG A 86 12.87 -7.02 12.93
CA ARG A 86 12.13 -8.19 13.39
C ARG A 86 10.79 -7.74 13.98
N CYS A 87 9.71 -8.32 13.46
CA CYS A 87 8.36 -8.16 14.01
C CYS A 87 7.84 -9.52 14.50
N GLU A 88 7.25 -9.57 15.69
CA GLU A 88 6.51 -10.73 16.16
C GLU A 88 5.29 -10.98 15.27
N GLY A 89 4.91 -12.26 15.18
CA GLY A 89 3.68 -12.66 14.54
C GLY A 89 2.50 -12.45 15.47
N GLY A 90 1.31 -12.33 14.91
CA GLY A 90 0.05 -12.34 15.64
C GLY A 90 -0.83 -13.49 15.19
N TYR A 91 -2.03 -13.57 15.75
CA TYR A 91 -3.03 -14.58 15.34
C TYR A 91 -3.37 -14.51 13.84
N TYR A 92 -3.28 -13.32 13.22
CA TYR A 92 -3.67 -13.08 11.83
C TYR A 92 -2.50 -12.79 10.87
N TYR A 93 -1.27 -12.69 11.37
CA TYR A 93 -0.11 -12.37 10.53
C TYR A 93 1.13 -13.15 10.99
N PRO A 94 1.93 -13.69 10.05
CA PRO A 94 3.13 -14.43 10.39
C PRO A 94 4.14 -13.50 11.06
N ALA A 95 5.07 -14.09 11.81
CA ALA A 95 6.22 -13.37 12.29
C ALA A 95 7.14 -13.03 11.10
N GLU A 96 7.66 -11.81 11.05
CA GLU A 96 8.34 -11.29 9.87
C GLU A 96 9.79 -10.83 10.15
N LEU A 97 10.62 -10.96 9.12
CA LEU A 97 11.86 -10.23 8.92
C LEU A 97 11.64 -9.25 7.78
N GLN A 98 11.76 -7.95 8.07
CA GLN A 98 11.60 -6.89 7.08
C GLN A 98 12.95 -6.25 6.80
N PHE A 99 13.37 -6.27 5.55
CA PHE A 99 14.61 -5.65 5.07
C PHE A 99 14.31 -4.50 4.13
N PHE A 100 15.17 -3.50 4.14
CA PHE A 100 15.06 -2.35 3.27
C PHE A 100 16.45 -1.93 2.80
N LYS A 101 16.58 -1.52 1.54
CA LYS A 101 17.82 -0.97 0.99
C LYS A 101 17.53 0.12 -0.03
N ALA A 102 18.10 1.31 0.19
CA ALA A 102 17.98 2.42 -0.74
C ALA A 102 19.12 3.43 -0.60
N ARG A 103 19.15 4.42 -1.49
CA ARG A 103 19.89 5.68 -1.28
C ARG A 103 18.98 6.79 -0.77
N ALA A 104 19.57 7.76 -0.07
CA ALA A 104 18.84 8.93 0.46
C ALA A 104 18.27 9.86 -0.64
N ASP A 105 18.82 9.80 -1.85
CA ASP A 105 18.29 10.52 -3.01
C ASP A 105 17.07 9.85 -3.65
N GLN A 106 16.83 8.56 -3.36
CA GLN A 106 15.68 7.82 -3.84
C GLN A 106 14.50 7.95 -2.88
N ILE A 107 14.75 7.79 -1.58
CA ILE A 107 13.72 7.81 -0.55
C ILE A 107 14.29 8.31 0.77
N ARG A 108 13.52 9.16 1.44
CA ARG A 108 13.91 9.83 2.69
C ARG A 108 13.03 9.49 3.87
N GLN A 109 11.96 8.73 3.63
CA GLN A 109 11.08 8.25 4.69
C GLN A 109 10.81 6.77 4.48
N VAL A 110 11.16 5.95 5.46
CA VAL A 110 10.85 4.52 5.47
C VAL A 110 9.78 4.27 6.51
N ASN A 111 8.73 3.55 6.14
CA ASN A 111 7.69 3.12 7.07
C ASN A 111 7.87 1.63 7.35
N ILE A 112 8.14 1.30 8.60
CA ILE A 112 8.19 -0.07 9.13
C ILE A 112 6.82 -0.37 9.73
N VAL A 113 6.23 -1.51 9.39
CA VAL A 113 4.89 -1.89 9.88
C VAL A 113 5.00 -3.25 10.54
N CYS A 114 4.92 -3.31 11.87
CA CYS A 114 4.96 -4.58 12.60
C CYS A 114 3.59 -5.06 13.07
N SER A 115 2.62 -4.15 13.17
CA SER A 115 1.23 -4.51 13.47
C SER A 115 0.26 -3.48 12.91
N PHE A 116 -1.01 -3.86 12.90
CA PHE A 116 -2.11 -3.00 12.45
C PHE A 116 -3.10 -2.82 13.59
N GLU A 117 -3.79 -1.69 13.61
CA GLU A 117 -4.94 -1.52 14.51
C GLU A 117 -6.00 -2.56 14.16
N ASP A 118 -6.62 -3.14 15.17
CA ASP A 118 -7.75 -4.04 15.00
C ASP A 118 -8.94 -3.26 14.48
N THR A 119 -9.04 -3.16 13.15
CA THR A 119 -10.29 -2.76 12.53
C THR A 119 -11.24 -3.95 12.62
N ARG A 120 -12.23 -3.85 13.50
CA ARG A 120 -13.25 -4.90 13.59
C ARG A 120 -14.15 -4.83 12.36
N TRP A 121 -14.01 -5.84 11.50
CA TRP A 121 -14.92 -6.05 10.37
C TRP A 121 -16.16 -6.80 10.86
N VAL A 122 -17.32 -6.31 10.47
CA VAL A 122 -18.61 -6.89 10.86
C VAL A 122 -19.50 -7.09 9.64
N SER A 123 -20.37 -8.08 9.73
CA SER A 123 -21.33 -8.38 8.68
C SER A 123 -22.57 -7.50 8.85
N THR A 124 -22.96 -6.78 7.80
CA THR A 124 -24.12 -5.88 7.78
C THR A 124 -24.97 -6.13 6.54
N THR A 125 -26.28 -6.20 6.70
CA THR A 125 -27.22 -6.36 5.59
C THR A 125 -27.70 -4.99 5.11
N PHE A 126 -27.67 -4.75 3.81
CA PHE A 126 -28.26 -3.59 3.16
C PHE A 126 -29.54 -4.04 2.44
N ASP A 127 -30.68 -3.47 2.86
CA ASP A 127 -31.99 -3.62 2.25
C ASP A 127 -32.24 -2.39 1.36
N ILE A 128 -32.07 -2.55 0.06
CA ILE A 128 -31.98 -1.45 -0.90
C ILE A 128 -33.25 -1.37 -1.72
N GLN A 129 -33.87 -0.20 -1.74
CA GLN A 129 -34.99 0.16 -2.60
C GLN A 129 -34.50 1.13 -3.68
N LEU A 130 -34.82 0.82 -4.92
CA LEU A 130 -34.42 1.59 -6.10
C LEU A 130 -35.63 2.35 -6.65
N PRO A 131 -35.41 3.55 -7.21
CA PRO A 131 -36.43 4.19 -8.04
C PRO A 131 -36.61 3.39 -9.33
N ASP A 132 -37.73 3.62 -10.02
CA ASP A 132 -38.01 3.04 -11.33
C ASP A 132 -37.01 3.48 -12.42
N GLN A 133 -36.41 4.65 -12.24
CA GLN A 133 -35.36 5.20 -13.09
C GLN A 133 -34.31 6.00 -12.31
N ILE A 134 -33.06 5.98 -12.78
CA ILE A 134 -31.98 6.84 -12.29
C ILE A 134 -31.42 7.62 -13.49
N GLY A 135 -31.53 8.94 -13.46
CA GLY A 135 -31.12 9.84 -14.55
C GLY A 135 -31.62 9.43 -15.94
N GLY A 136 -32.89 9.02 -16.04
CA GLY A 136 -33.53 8.63 -17.29
C GLY A 136 -33.27 7.19 -17.74
N VAL A 137 -32.42 6.43 -17.03
CA VAL A 137 -32.23 4.99 -17.29
C VAL A 137 -33.18 4.19 -16.40
N ARG A 138 -34.08 3.41 -17.01
CA ARG A 138 -34.97 2.50 -16.29
C ARG A 138 -34.17 1.38 -15.61
N VAL A 139 -34.42 1.19 -14.31
CA VAL A 139 -33.89 0.08 -13.50
C VAL A 139 -34.68 -1.19 -13.82
N ARG A 140 -34.00 -2.33 -13.92
CA ARG A 140 -34.59 -3.61 -14.33
C ARG A 140 -34.16 -4.73 -13.40
N ASP A 141 -34.98 -5.78 -13.34
CA ASP A 141 -34.58 -7.03 -12.71
C ASP A 141 -33.32 -7.58 -13.39
N GLY A 142 -32.37 -8.05 -12.58
CA GLY A 142 -31.06 -8.51 -13.03
C GLY A 142 -30.00 -7.41 -13.19
N ASP A 143 -30.36 -6.11 -13.07
CA ASP A 143 -29.34 -5.06 -12.86
C ASP A 143 -28.56 -5.37 -11.56
N THR A 144 -27.29 -4.97 -11.49
CA THR A 144 -26.40 -5.29 -10.38
C THR A 144 -26.29 -4.11 -9.43
N VAL A 145 -26.36 -4.37 -8.12
CA VAL A 145 -26.10 -3.39 -7.07
C VAL A 145 -24.78 -3.75 -6.39
N ALA A 146 -23.96 -2.75 -6.08
CA ALA A 146 -22.74 -2.94 -5.31
C ALA A 146 -22.70 -2.06 -4.06
N VAL A 147 -22.16 -2.62 -2.98
CA VAL A 147 -21.72 -1.90 -1.78
C VAL A 147 -20.35 -2.41 -1.42
N SER A 148 -19.38 -1.51 -1.25
CA SER A 148 -17.96 -1.90 -1.20
C SER A 148 -17.61 -2.69 -2.48
N LEU A 149 -17.06 -3.90 -2.33
CA LEU A 149 -16.72 -4.83 -3.40
C LEU A 149 -17.74 -5.99 -3.53
N ARG A 150 -18.80 -5.99 -2.71
CA ARG A 150 -19.86 -7.01 -2.76
C ARG A 150 -20.94 -6.59 -3.74
N THR A 151 -21.43 -7.56 -4.51
CA THR A 151 -22.49 -7.34 -5.50
C THR A 151 -23.72 -8.17 -5.18
N GLY A 152 -24.88 -7.68 -5.61
CA GLY A 152 -26.17 -8.38 -5.59
C GLY A 152 -26.99 -8.00 -6.82
N TYR A 153 -28.17 -8.60 -6.96
CA TYR A 153 -29.04 -8.38 -8.11
C TYR A 153 -30.34 -7.70 -7.70
N VAL A 154 -30.86 -6.86 -8.59
CA VAL A 154 -32.16 -6.23 -8.46
C VAL A 154 -33.27 -7.25 -8.76
N SER A 155 -34.30 -7.26 -7.91
CA SER A 155 -35.56 -7.97 -8.12
C SER A 155 -36.71 -7.11 -7.57
N GLY A 156 -37.68 -6.75 -8.42
CA GLY A 156 -38.82 -5.92 -8.03
C GLY A 156 -38.41 -4.54 -7.51
N LEU A 157 -37.43 -3.90 -8.17
CA LEU A 157 -36.81 -2.63 -7.74
C LEU A 157 -36.19 -2.67 -6.33
N SER A 158 -35.88 -3.87 -5.83
CA SER A 158 -35.22 -4.06 -4.54
C SER A 158 -33.97 -4.92 -4.69
N ALA A 159 -33.00 -4.74 -3.81
CA ALA A 159 -31.86 -5.62 -3.69
C ALA A 159 -31.54 -5.84 -2.20
N ARG A 160 -31.05 -7.04 -1.87
CA ARG A 160 -30.53 -7.35 -0.54
C ARG A 160 -29.11 -7.86 -0.69
N LEU A 161 -28.18 -7.28 0.04
CA LEU A 161 -26.78 -7.67 0.02
C LEU A 161 -26.16 -7.61 1.40
N VAL A 162 -25.24 -8.52 1.66
CA VAL A 162 -24.48 -8.59 2.91
C VAL A 162 -23.07 -8.09 2.62
N GLY A 163 -22.68 -7.01 3.30
CA GLY A 163 -21.36 -6.40 3.22
C GLY A 163 -20.55 -6.67 4.48
N ASP A 164 -19.27 -6.98 4.31
CA ASP A 164 -18.29 -6.98 5.38
C ASP A 164 -17.67 -5.59 5.42
N MET A 165 -17.87 -4.85 6.51
CA MET A 165 -17.40 -3.46 6.63
C MET A 165 -16.81 -3.18 8.02
N PRO A 166 -15.87 -2.23 8.13
CA PRO A 166 -15.39 -1.75 9.42
C PRO A 166 -16.51 -1.24 10.31
N GLU A 167 -16.55 -1.63 11.58
CA GLU A 167 -17.54 -1.13 12.55
C GLU A 167 -17.42 0.40 12.74
N GLY A 168 -18.55 1.04 13.04
CA GLY A 168 -18.64 2.47 13.34
C GLY A 168 -19.32 3.30 12.26
N ARG A 169 -19.39 4.61 12.50
CA ARG A 169 -19.99 5.58 11.56
C ARG A 169 -19.09 5.75 10.33
N GLN A 170 -19.69 5.72 9.15
CA GLN A 170 -19.01 5.99 7.88
C GLN A 170 -20.01 6.34 6.77
N ASP A 171 -19.49 6.99 5.73
CA ASP A 171 -20.18 7.09 4.45
C ASP A 171 -20.01 5.79 3.67
N VAL A 172 -21.08 5.35 3.01
CA VAL A 172 -21.13 4.17 2.17
C VAL A 172 -21.75 4.55 0.84
N LEU A 173 -21.06 4.23 -0.27
CA LEU A 173 -21.63 4.37 -1.59
C LEU A 173 -22.38 3.08 -1.94
N VAL A 174 -23.57 3.24 -2.52
CA VAL A 174 -24.34 2.17 -3.13
C VAL A 174 -24.41 2.47 -4.62
N SER A 175 -23.89 1.58 -5.46
CA SER A 175 -23.79 1.76 -6.91
C SER A 175 -24.70 0.78 -7.64
N VAL A 176 -25.26 1.18 -8.78
CA VAL A 176 -26.14 0.36 -9.63
C VAL A 176 -25.57 0.31 -11.03
N PHE A 177 -25.59 -0.88 -11.62
CA PHE A 177 -25.01 -1.20 -12.91
C PHE A 177 -25.95 -2.02 -13.77
N ARG A 178 -25.79 -1.91 -15.09
CA ARG A 178 -26.27 -2.90 -16.04
C ARG A 178 -25.16 -3.92 -16.30
N THR A 179 -25.48 -5.20 -16.16
CA THR A 179 -24.57 -6.27 -16.56
C THR A 179 -24.56 -6.41 -18.08
N SER A 180 -23.38 -6.37 -18.68
CA SER A 180 -23.16 -6.63 -20.10
C SER A 180 -22.00 -7.60 -20.31
N ILE A 181 -21.81 -8.05 -21.55
CA ILE A 181 -20.70 -8.94 -21.91
C ILE A 181 -19.32 -8.33 -21.63
N ASN A 182 -19.24 -6.99 -21.57
CA ASN A 182 -18.00 -6.26 -21.32
C ASN A 182 -17.79 -5.94 -19.82
N GLY A 183 -18.75 -6.27 -18.96
CA GLY A 183 -18.69 -6.03 -17.52
C GLY A 183 -19.89 -5.26 -16.97
N LEU A 184 -19.63 -4.36 -16.02
CA LEU A 184 -20.64 -3.56 -15.33
C LEU A 184 -20.70 -2.15 -15.91
N GLU A 185 -21.80 -1.83 -16.60
CA GLU A 185 -22.07 -0.50 -17.13
C GLU A 185 -22.73 0.37 -16.07
N PRO A 186 -22.19 1.56 -15.76
CA PRO A 186 -22.72 2.41 -14.68
C PRO A 186 -24.11 2.96 -15.00
N ILE A 187 -25.02 2.91 -14.03
CA ILE A 187 -26.34 3.54 -14.08
C ILE A 187 -26.39 4.74 -13.14
N GLY A 188 -26.11 4.51 -11.86
CA GLY A 188 -26.22 5.55 -10.84
C GLY A 188 -25.75 5.09 -9.47
N ALA A 189 -25.73 6.02 -8.53
CA ALA A 189 -25.33 5.74 -7.15
C ALA A 189 -26.04 6.62 -6.14
N LYS A 190 -26.00 6.19 -4.88
CA LYS A 190 -26.43 6.93 -3.70
C LYS A 190 -25.35 6.82 -2.63
N LEU A 191 -24.98 7.95 -2.05
CA LEU A 191 -24.09 8.00 -0.88
C LEU A 191 -24.96 8.12 0.37
N ILE A 192 -24.74 7.24 1.36
CA ILE A 192 -25.47 7.22 2.62
C ILE A 192 -24.51 7.32 3.80
N ASN A 193 -24.91 8.00 4.86
CA ASN A 193 -24.18 8.01 6.12
C ASN A 193 -24.84 7.01 7.08
N VAL A 194 -24.07 6.04 7.55
CA VAL A 194 -24.60 4.91 8.32
C VAL A 194 -23.71 4.58 9.49
N HIS A 195 -24.29 3.93 10.50
CA HIS A 195 -23.55 3.34 11.60
C HIS A 195 -23.50 1.82 11.41
N ILE A 196 -22.33 1.32 11.03
CA ILE A 196 -22.10 -0.12 10.82
C ILE A 196 -21.92 -0.79 12.18
N THR A 197 -22.72 -1.82 12.48
CA THR A 197 -22.58 -2.69 13.66
C THR A 197 -22.89 -4.13 13.28
N ASN A 198 -22.39 -5.09 14.07
CA ASN A 198 -22.55 -6.51 13.73
C ASN A 198 -24.02 -6.95 13.70
N GLY A 199 -24.44 -7.54 12.57
CA GLY A 199 -25.80 -8.02 12.35
C GLY A 199 -26.83 -6.92 12.06
N ALA A 200 -26.39 -5.66 11.90
CA ALA A 200 -27.28 -4.56 11.56
C ALA A 200 -27.97 -4.78 10.20
N ARG A 201 -29.17 -4.21 10.09
CA ARG A 201 -29.87 -4.03 8.81
C ARG A 201 -29.99 -2.54 8.50
N ILE A 202 -29.49 -2.15 7.35
CA ILE A 202 -29.48 -0.78 6.85
C ILE A 202 -30.49 -0.68 5.72
N ALA A 203 -31.52 0.13 5.91
CA ALA A 203 -32.46 0.46 4.85
C ALA A 203 -31.87 1.57 3.97
N VAL A 204 -31.87 1.37 2.66
CA VAL A 204 -31.51 2.37 1.66
C VAL A 204 -32.75 2.67 0.84
N ASP A 205 -33.37 3.84 1.06
CA ASP A 205 -34.60 4.22 0.38
C ASP A 205 -34.39 4.59 -1.10
N ASN A 206 -35.50 4.74 -1.82
CA ASN A 206 -35.54 5.06 -3.26
C ASN A 206 -35.30 6.53 -3.63
N GLN A 207 -34.98 7.40 -2.67
CA GLN A 207 -34.73 8.84 -2.89
C GLN A 207 -33.23 9.16 -2.95
N GLY A 208 -32.87 10.27 -3.61
CA GLY A 208 -31.50 10.80 -3.60
C GLY A 208 -30.49 10.04 -4.48
N TRP A 209 -30.96 9.15 -5.34
CA TRP A 209 -30.13 8.49 -6.35
C TRP A 209 -29.68 9.47 -7.42
N ARG A 210 -28.40 9.42 -7.79
CA ARG A 210 -27.78 10.30 -8.78
C ARG A 210 -27.29 9.46 -9.97
N PRO A 211 -27.50 9.92 -11.22
CA PRO A 211 -26.90 9.25 -12.36
C PRO A 211 -25.39 9.31 -12.29
N MET A 212 -24.76 8.25 -12.77
CA MET A 212 -23.33 8.24 -13.04
C MET A 212 -23.08 8.66 -14.49
N GLU A 213 -22.11 9.53 -14.71
CA GLU A 213 -21.63 9.80 -16.06
C GLU A 213 -20.61 8.73 -16.46
N PRO A 214 -20.80 8.05 -17.60
CA PRO A 214 -19.87 7.01 -18.03
C PRO A 214 -18.53 7.62 -18.47
N ARG A 215 -17.45 6.91 -18.15
CA ARG A 215 -16.08 7.11 -18.61
C ARG A 215 -15.52 5.79 -19.11
N LEU A 216 -14.55 5.88 -20.02
CA LEU A 216 -13.89 4.72 -20.62
C LEU A 216 -12.67 4.32 -19.80
N VAL A 217 -12.44 3.03 -19.72
CA VAL A 217 -11.18 2.45 -19.26
C VAL A 217 -10.67 1.45 -20.28
N SER A 218 -9.39 1.50 -20.64
CA SER A 218 -8.80 0.58 -21.61
C SER A 218 -7.37 0.22 -21.23
N ALA A 219 -6.88 -0.90 -21.75
CA ALA A 219 -5.46 -1.25 -21.68
C ALA A 219 -5.05 -2.08 -22.89
N ALA A 220 -3.83 -1.85 -23.36
CA ALA A 220 -3.19 -2.77 -24.31
C ALA A 220 -2.61 -3.94 -23.52
N LEU A 221 -3.15 -5.15 -23.74
CA LEU A 221 -2.66 -6.36 -23.08
C LEU A 221 -1.48 -6.95 -23.86
N PRO A 222 -0.43 -7.46 -23.18
CA PRO A 222 0.60 -8.24 -23.84
C PRO A 222 0.03 -9.51 -24.50
N SER A 223 0.71 -10.02 -25.52
CA SER A 223 0.32 -11.27 -26.16
C SER A 223 0.28 -12.42 -25.15
N GLY A 224 -0.79 -13.21 -25.17
CA GLY A 224 -1.00 -14.33 -24.23
C GLY A 224 -1.53 -13.93 -22.85
N PHE A 225 -1.88 -12.65 -22.65
CA PHE A 225 -2.48 -12.18 -21.39
C PHE A 225 -3.99 -11.95 -21.53
N THR A 226 -4.71 -12.21 -20.45
CA THR A 226 -6.06 -11.71 -20.21
C THR A 226 -6.03 -10.78 -19.01
N GLY A 227 -7.03 -9.91 -18.89
CA GLY A 227 -7.04 -8.92 -17.82
C GLY A 227 -8.42 -8.45 -17.42
N SER A 228 -8.42 -7.51 -16.50
CA SER A 228 -9.62 -6.80 -16.06
C SER A 228 -9.26 -5.38 -15.66
N ALA A 229 -10.27 -4.52 -15.71
CA ALA A 229 -10.24 -3.19 -15.15
C ALA A 229 -11.33 -3.08 -14.08
N ALA A 230 -11.03 -2.40 -12.98
CA ALA A 230 -12.02 -1.99 -12.00
C ALA A 230 -11.73 -0.55 -11.60
N VAL A 231 -12.77 0.23 -11.33
CA VAL A 231 -12.63 1.56 -10.74
C VAL A 231 -13.47 1.60 -9.48
N THR A 232 -12.86 2.10 -8.41
CA THR A 232 -13.52 2.29 -7.12
C THR A 232 -13.58 3.77 -6.78
N PHE A 233 -14.63 4.17 -6.08
CA PHE A 233 -14.79 5.49 -5.52
C PHE A 233 -14.45 5.47 -4.03
N PHE A 234 -13.68 6.46 -3.60
CA PHE A 234 -13.38 6.71 -2.20
C PHE A 234 -13.46 8.20 -1.91
N LYS A 235 -13.97 8.56 -0.73
CA LYS A 235 -13.90 9.93 -0.22
C LYS A 235 -13.73 9.91 1.30
N ASP A 236 -13.24 11.00 1.86
CA ASP A 236 -13.09 11.16 3.29
C ASP A 236 -14.47 11.03 3.96
N GLY A 237 -14.52 10.27 5.05
CA GLY A 237 -15.75 9.82 5.69
C GLY A 237 -16.13 8.37 5.34
N MET A 238 -15.67 7.84 4.20
CA MET A 238 -15.75 6.41 3.90
C MET A 238 -14.60 5.66 4.60
N LYS A 239 -14.84 4.40 4.98
CA LYS A 239 -13.77 3.50 5.44
C LYS A 239 -13.38 2.44 4.42
N VAL A 240 -14.22 2.21 3.40
CA VAL A 240 -13.97 1.21 2.36
C VAL A 240 -14.34 1.78 0.99
N PRO A 241 -13.47 1.68 -0.03
CA PRO A 241 -13.81 2.06 -1.40
C PRO A 241 -14.97 1.22 -1.94
N THR A 242 -15.80 1.80 -2.81
CA THR A 242 -16.92 1.10 -3.45
C THR A 242 -16.73 1.03 -4.95
N LEU A 243 -17.10 -0.10 -5.56
CA LEU A 243 -17.06 -0.28 -7.00
C LEU A 243 -17.93 0.78 -7.72
N VAL A 244 -17.36 1.40 -8.77
CA VAL A 244 -18.07 2.29 -9.70
C VAL A 244 -17.87 1.88 -11.16
N GLY A 245 -17.19 0.76 -11.41
CA GLY A 245 -17.12 0.12 -12.71
C GLY A 245 -16.21 -1.10 -12.66
N MET A 246 -16.49 -2.09 -13.51
CA MET A 246 -15.67 -3.27 -13.67
C MET A 246 -15.80 -3.78 -15.10
N SER A 247 -14.71 -4.25 -15.69
CA SER A 247 -14.70 -4.71 -17.07
C SER A 247 -13.67 -5.82 -17.27
N GLN A 248 -13.99 -6.76 -18.15
CA GLN A 248 -13.02 -7.76 -18.60
C GLN A 248 -12.21 -7.17 -19.77
N LEU A 249 -10.92 -7.47 -19.82
CA LEU A 249 -10.01 -7.07 -20.88
C LEU A 249 -9.47 -8.34 -21.53
N GLY A 250 -9.51 -8.44 -22.86
CA GLY A 250 -9.04 -9.63 -23.60
C GLY A 250 -10.07 -10.26 -24.54
N GLY A 251 -11.24 -9.64 -24.70
CA GLY A 251 -12.19 -9.94 -25.78
C GLY A 251 -12.02 -9.00 -27.00
N PRO A 252 -12.91 -9.08 -28.02
CA PRO A 252 -12.89 -8.18 -29.19
C PRO A 252 -13.05 -6.69 -28.84
N SER A 253 -13.48 -6.38 -27.62
CA SER A 253 -13.53 -5.06 -27.01
C SER A 253 -12.39 -4.91 -25.98
N THR A 254 -11.46 -3.98 -26.25
CA THR A 254 -10.36 -3.62 -25.33
C THR A 254 -10.72 -2.46 -24.39
N HIS A 255 -12.01 -2.09 -24.33
CA HIS A 255 -12.51 -0.94 -23.59
C HIS A 255 -13.65 -1.36 -22.66
N GLY A 256 -13.52 -0.99 -21.39
CA GLY A 256 -14.51 -1.05 -20.34
C GLY A 256 -15.11 0.31 -20.01
N ARG A 257 -16.01 0.33 -19.03
CA ARG A 257 -16.67 1.55 -18.54
C ARG A 257 -16.69 1.62 -17.02
N TYR A 258 -16.66 2.84 -16.51
CA TYR A 258 -16.93 3.15 -15.12
C TYR A 258 -17.68 4.47 -14.99
N GLY A 259 -18.33 4.69 -13.85
CA GLY A 259 -19.19 5.84 -13.61
C GLY A 259 -18.58 6.87 -12.69
N ILE A 260 -18.81 8.16 -12.99
CA ILE A 260 -18.46 9.28 -12.11
C ILE A 260 -19.70 9.99 -11.58
N LEU A 261 -19.59 10.60 -10.41
CA LEU A 261 -20.65 11.34 -9.73
C LEU A 261 -20.26 12.82 -9.69
N SER A 262 -20.72 13.57 -10.68
CA SER A 262 -20.36 14.98 -10.86
C SER A 262 -20.61 15.82 -9.61
N GLY A 263 -19.60 16.56 -9.16
CA GLY A 263 -19.70 17.42 -7.97
C GLY A 263 -19.80 16.68 -6.62
N MET A 264 -19.57 15.36 -6.55
CA MET A 264 -19.55 14.63 -5.28
C MET A 264 -18.19 14.75 -4.52
N GLY A 265 -17.13 15.21 -5.20
CA GLY A 265 -15.77 15.17 -4.68
C GLY A 265 -15.21 13.74 -4.69
N GLY A 266 -14.16 13.47 -3.90
CA GLY A 266 -13.54 12.15 -3.77
C GLY A 266 -12.49 11.81 -4.84
N ILE A 267 -12.09 10.54 -4.82
CA ILE A 267 -11.06 9.93 -5.66
C ILE A 267 -11.66 8.74 -6.40
N TYR A 268 -11.26 8.58 -7.67
CA TYR A 268 -11.59 7.43 -8.50
C TYR A 268 -10.32 6.59 -8.67
N LEU A 269 -10.15 5.57 -7.84
CA LEU A 269 -8.99 4.69 -7.90
C LEU A 269 -9.27 3.57 -8.89
N GLY A 270 -8.63 3.67 -10.05
CA GLY A 270 -8.61 2.66 -11.08
C GLY A 270 -7.54 1.60 -10.82
N LEU A 271 -7.89 0.36 -11.10
CA LEU A 271 -7.03 -0.81 -11.11
C LEU A 271 -7.18 -1.50 -12.47
N VAL A 272 -6.07 -1.68 -13.17
CA VAL A 272 -6.00 -2.63 -14.30
C VAL A 272 -5.03 -3.74 -13.89
N SER A 273 -5.47 -4.99 -14.05
CA SER A 273 -4.62 -6.17 -13.86
C SER A 273 -4.66 -7.07 -15.09
N ALA A 274 -3.51 -7.63 -15.46
CA ALA A 274 -3.38 -8.60 -16.53
C ALA A 274 -2.49 -9.75 -16.08
N GLY A 275 -2.89 -10.99 -16.36
CA GLY A 275 -2.12 -12.20 -16.06
C GLY A 275 -1.99 -13.10 -17.28
N ASN A 276 -1.01 -14.01 -17.24
CA ASN A 276 -0.88 -15.05 -18.26
C ASN A 276 -2.18 -15.84 -18.38
N ALA A 277 -2.69 -16.00 -19.61
CA ALA A 277 -3.87 -16.81 -19.88
C ALA A 277 -3.60 -18.32 -19.70
N ASP A 278 -2.32 -18.73 -19.77
CA ASP A 278 -1.89 -20.11 -19.57
C ASP A 278 -1.60 -20.40 -18.09
N PRO A 279 -2.40 -21.25 -17.43
CA PRO A 279 -2.22 -21.61 -16.02
C PRO A 279 -0.95 -22.43 -15.74
N SER A 280 -0.28 -22.97 -16.77
CA SER A 280 0.95 -23.77 -16.62
C SER A 280 2.23 -22.94 -16.60
N SER A 281 2.14 -21.64 -16.96
CA SER A 281 3.25 -20.71 -16.93
C SER A 281 3.51 -20.18 -15.52
N ALA A 282 4.75 -19.72 -15.25
CA ALA A 282 5.03 -18.99 -14.01
C ALA A 282 4.03 -17.84 -13.87
N LEU A 283 3.43 -17.69 -12.69
CA LEU A 283 2.39 -16.71 -12.44
C LEU A 283 2.99 -15.30 -12.54
N SER A 284 2.79 -14.68 -13.70
CA SER A 284 3.14 -13.29 -14.01
C SER A 284 1.86 -12.47 -13.99
N ASN A 285 1.88 -11.37 -13.23
CA ASN A 285 0.75 -10.45 -13.15
C ASN A 285 1.24 -9.00 -13.27
N LEU A 286 0.59 -8.22 -14.12
CA LEU A 286 0.88 -6.83 -14.39
C LEU A 286 -0.24 -6.00 -13.79
N MET A 287 0.09 -4.97 -13.02
CA MET A 287 -0.91 -4.13 -12.35
C MET A 287 -0.62 -2.66 -12.58
N VAL A 288 -1.67 -1.86 -12.72
CA VAL A 288 -1.62 -0.40 -12.65
C VAL A 288 -2.71 0.07 -11.69
N TYR A 289 -2.32 0.84 -10.68
CA TYR A 289 -3.21 1.62 -9.84
C TYR A 289 -3.10 3.08 -10.23
N LYS A 290 -4.22 3.75 -10.49
CA LYS A 290 -4.21 5.17 -10.85
C LYS A 290 -5.40 5.90 -10.26
N ASP A 291 -5.18 7.07 -9.68
CA ASP A 291 -6.24 8.06 -9.52
C ASP A 291 -6.62 8.57 -10.92
N THR A 292 -7.80 8.16 -11.40
CA THR A 292 -8.26 8.50 -12.75
C THR A 292 -8.73 9.94 -12.85
N SER A 293 -8.86 10.66 -11.72
CA SER A 293 -9.44 12.01 -11.69
C SER A 293 -10.84 12.11 -12.33
N GLY A 294 -11.54 10.98 -12.51
CA GLY A 294 -12.82 10.92 -13.19
C GLY A 294 -12.78 11.14 -14.71
N THR A 295 -11.63 10.93 -15.36
CA THR A 295 -11.47 11.07 -16.83
C THR A 295 -11.39 9.72 -17.53
N ASP A 296 -11.58 9.69 -18.84
CA ASP A 296 -11.25 8.49 -19.62
C ASP A 296 -9.79 8.09 -19.36
N TRP A 297 -9.56 6.78 -19.20
CA TRP A 297 -8.29 6.25 -18.75
C TRP A 297 -7.80 5.13 -19.66
N SER A 298 -6.65 5.34 -20.29
CA SER A 298 -5.88 4.28 -20.93
C SER A 298 -4.71 3.87 -20.02
N ALA A 299 -4.79 2.67 -19.46
CA ALA A 299 -3.78 2.15 -18.56
C ALA A 299 -2.56 1.64 -19.35
N ALA A 300 -1.39 2.18 -19.01
CA ALA A 300 -0.11 1.73 -19.55
C ALA A 300 0.46 0.62 -18.65
N LEU A 301 0.14 -0.63 -18.96
CA LEU A 301 0.69 -1.79 -18.25
C LEU A 301 2.21 -1.90 -18.44
N PRO A 302 2.96 -2.36 -17.42
CA PRO A 302 4.36 -2.72 -17.58
C PRO A 302 4.50 -3.96 -18.51
N GLN A 303 5.72 -4.27 -18.94
CA GLN A 303 5.97 -5.44 -19.77
C GLN A 303 5.97 -6.74 -18.92
N PRO A 304 5.68 -7.91 -19.50
CA PRO A 304 5.90 -9.18 -18.82
C PRO A 304 7.35 -9.35 -18.34
N TRP A 305 7.54 -10.11 -17.26
CA TRP A 305 8.87 -10.56 -16.86
C TRP A 305 9.49 -11.42 -17.98
N GLY A 306 10.69 -11.05 -18.40
CA GLY A 306 11.51 -11.81 -19.32
C GLY A 306 12.35 -12.88 -18.61
N ALA A 307 12.90 -13.82 -19.38
CA ALA A 307 13.86 -14.78 -18.86
C ALA A 307 15.07 -14.07 -18.24
N ASN A 308 15.62 -14.65 -17.16
CA ASN A 308 16.81 -14.15 -16.45
C ASN A 308 16.68 -12.75 -15.82
N GLN A 309 15.48 -12.16 -15.77
CA GLN A 309 15.27 -10.87 -15.10
C GLN A 309 15.17 -10.99 -13.57
N PHE A 310 14.90 -12.20 -13.07
CA PHE A 310 14.98 -12.54 -11.65
C PHE A 310 15.74 -13.85 -11.50
N ILE A 311 16.84 -13.84 -10.77
CA ILE A 311 17.65 -15.03 -10.49
C ILE A 311 17.90 -15.09 -8.98
N PRO A 312 17.20 -15.98 -8.26
CA PRO A 312 17.48 -16.25 -6.84
C PRO A 312 18.62 -17.27 -6.69
N THR A 313 19.47 -17.09 -5.69
CA THR A 313 20.55 -18.02 -5.32
C THR A 313 20.77 -17.96 -3.80
N GLY A 314 20.16 -18.90 -3.07
CA GLY A 314 20.18 -18.89 -1.61
C GLY A 314 19.55 -17.61 -1.04
N THR A 315 20.37 -16.76 -0.41
CA THR A 315 19.99 -15.44 0.13
C THR A 315 20.39 -14.27 -0.77
N SER A 316 20.87 -14.55 -1.99
CA SER A 316 21.30 -13.57 -2.99
C SER A 316 20.33 -13.52 -4.18
N PHE A 317 20.12 -12.33 -4.73
CA PHE A 317 19.15 -12.07 -5.79
C PHE A 317 19.75 -11.13 -6.84
N THR A 318 19.63 -11.52 -8.11
CA THR A 318 19.86 -10.64 -9.26
C THR A 318 18.52 -10.14 -9.79
N LEU A 319 18.34 -8.83 -9.83
CA LEU A 319 17.10 -8.13 -10.21
C LEU A 319 17.37 -7.24 -11.43
N ALA A 320 16.77 -7.56 -12.58
CA ALA A 320 17.07 -6.91 -13.87
C ALA A 320 15.81 -6.55 -14.67
N TYR A 321 14.74 -6.11 -13.99
CA TYR A 321 13.51 -5.70 -14.66
C TYR A 321 13.66 -4.30 -15.30
N PRO A 322 13.37 -4.12 -16.61
CA PRO A 322 13.54 -2.84 -17.30
C PRO A 322 12.72 -1.70 -16.69
N GLY A 323 13.39 -0.59 -16.35
CA GLY A 323 12.73 0.60 -15.81
C GLY A 323 12.21 0.46 -14.38
N ALA A 324 12.55 -0.60 -13.66
CA ALA A 324 12.23 -0.73 -12.24
C ALA A 324 12.94 0.36 -11.42
N GLN A 325 12.17 1.06 -10.59
CA GLN A 325 12.67 2.03 -9.60
C GLN A 325 12.97 1.34 -8.27
N ALA A 326 12.18 0.31 -7.93
CA ALA A 326 12.38 -0.53 -6.77
C ALA A 326 11.81 -1.93 -6.98
N PHE A 327 12.22 -2.85 -6.12
CA PHE A 327 11.78 -4.23 -6.08
C PHE A 327 11.24 -4.55 -4.69
N SER A 328 10.16 -5.31 -4.62
CA SER A 328 9.70 -5.97 -3.40
C SER A 328 9.91 -7.47 -3.54
N LEU A 329 10.42 -8.11 -2.49
CA LEU A 329 10.59 -9.55 -2.39
C LEU A 329 9.79 -10.03 -1.19
N ASP A 330 8.99 -11.06 -1.38
CA ASP A 330 8.26 -11.75 -0.33
C ASP A 330 8.59 -13.24 -0.41
N LEU A 331 9.25 -13.76 0.63
CA LEU A 331 9.82 -15.09 0.65
C LEU A 331 9.27 -15.87 1.85
N SER A 332 8.84 -17.10 1.58
CA SER A 332 8.38 -18.04 2.59
C SER A 332 9.18 -19.34 2.52
N GLY A 333 9.56 -19.87 3.69
CA GLY A 333 10.36 -21.10 3.80
C GLY A 333 11.88 -20.89 3.79
N LEU A 334 12.37 -19.64 3.79
CA LEU A 334 13.81 -19.32 3.80
C LEU A 334 14.39 -19.16 5.21
N ALA A 335 13.58 -18.72 6.19
CA ALA A 335 14.03 -18.45 7.54
C ALA A 335 13.10 -19.07 8.59
N GLN A 336 13.67 -19.33 9.76
CA GLN A 336 12.91 -19.72 10.95
C GLN A 336 13.40 -18.96 12.19
N ASP A 337 12.53 -18.83 13.16
CA ASP A 337 12.88 -18.29 14.47
C ASP A 337 13.79 -19.27 15.22
N ARG A 338 14.92 -18.79 15.75
CA ARG A 338 15.91 -19.68 16.42
C ARG A 338 15.38 -20.29 17.71
N ARG A 339 14.44 -19.64 18.40
CA ARG A 339 13.96 -20.09 19.70
C ARG A 339 12.81 -21.07 19.54
N SER A 340 11.86 -20.75 18.66
CA SER A 340 10.64 -21.54 18.48
C SER A 340 10.71 -22.55 17.33
N GLY A 341 11.63 -22.38 16.39
CA GLY A 341 11.69 -23.17 15.15
C GLY A 341 10.54 -22.87 14.17
N LEU A 342 9.70 -21.86 14.46
CA LEU A 342 8.59 -21.50 13.60
C LEU A 342 9.08 -20.76 12.33
N PRO A 343 8.45 -21.01 11.16
CA PRO A 343 8.80 -20.30 9.93
C PRO A 343 8.62 -18.79 10.06
N LEU A 344 9.56 -18.05 9.46
CA LEU A 344 9.48 -16.60 9.32
C LEU A 344 9.23 -16.23 7.86
N ARG A 345 8.35 -15.25 7.65
CA ARG A 345 8.21 -14.58 6.36
C ARG A 345 9.31 -13.55 6.22
N VAL A 346 9.98 -13.53 5.07
CA VAL A 346 11.03 -12.54 4.77
C VAL A 346 10.50 -11.60 3.72
N ARG A 347 10.47 -10.31 4.06
CA ARG A 347 10.06 -9.24 3.15
C ARG A 347 11.21 -8.30 2.93
N SER A 348 11.47 -7.91 1.70
CA SER A 348 12.52 -6.95 1.39
C SER A 348 12.07 -5.94 0.35
N ILE A 349 12.38 -4.66 0.58
CA ILE A 349 12.23 -3.60 -0.41
C ILE A 349 13.61 -3.08 -0.79
N VAL A 350 13.93 -3.13 -2.07
CA VAL A 350 15.24 -2.77 -2.61
C VAL A 350 15.06 -1.77 -3.73
N TYR A 351 15.56 -0.54 -3.55
CA TYR A 351 15.60 0.44 -4.62
C TYR A 351 16.68 0.09 -5.63
N ALA A 352 16.39 0.28 -6.91
CA ALA A 352 17.30 -0.07 -7.99
C ALA A 352 18.58 0.78 -7.92
N MET A 353 19.74 0.13 -7.86
CA MET A 353 21.06 0.79 -7.76
C MET A 353 21.95 0.53 -8.99
N GLY A 354 21.41 -0.15 -10.00
CA GLY A 354 22.06 -0.52 -11.25
C GLY A 354 21.18 -1.49 -12.03
N SER A 355 21.61 -1.88 -13.23
CA SER A 355 20.96 -2.92 -14.03
C SER A 355 22.01 -3.93 -14.50
N PRO A 356 22.10 -5.12 -13.87
CA PRO A 356 21.23 -5.64 -12.81
C PRO A 356 21.49 -5.00 -11.44
N THR A 357 20.47 -4.99 -10.57
CA THR A 357 20.61 -4.74 -9.14
C THR A 357 20.94 -6.06 -8.44
N GLN A 358 22.08 -6.09 -7.75
CA GLN A 358 22.49 -7.22 -6.92
C GLN A 358 22.08 -6.97 -5.48
N TYR A 359 21.40 -7.94 -4.87
CA TYR A 359 20.94 -7.84 -3.49
C TYR A 359 21.22 -9.11 -2.71
N VAL A 360 21.79 -8.96 -1.52
CA VAL A 360 22.05 -10.07 -0.59
C VAL A 360 21.32 -9.72 0.70
N LEU A 361 20.52 -10.65 1.22
CA LEU A 361 19.86 -10.45 2.51
C LEU A 361 20.91 -10.28 3.61
N PRO A 362 20.74 -9.30 4.51
CA PRO A 362 21.63 -9.13 5.64
C PRO A 362 21.78 -10.42 6.46
N ASN A 363 22.99 -10.72 6.91
CA ASN A 363 23.21 -11.76 7.91
C ASN A 363 23.21 -11.12 9.31
N LEU A 364 22.03 -11.14 9.94
CA LEU A 364 21.79 -10.61 11.29
C LEU A 364 21.14 -11.68 12.19
N GLU A 365 21.47 -12.94 11.94
CA GLU A 365 20.84 -14.08 12.61
C GLU A 365 20.90 -14.01 14.15
N SER A 366 22.04 -13.57 14.71
CA SER A 366 22.20 -13.43 16.16
C SER A 366 21.48 -12.20 16.71
N GLN A 367 21.49 -11.08 16.00
CA GLN A 367 20.88 -9.81 16.42
C GLN A 367 19.35 -9.86 16.34
N LEU A 368 18.80 -10.52 15.32
CA LEU A 368 17.36 -10.60 15.05
C LEU A 368 16.74 -11.95 15.44
N GLY A 369 17.55 -12.92 15.90
CA GLY A 369 17.07 -14.18 16.48
C GLY A 369 16.48 -15.18 15.48
N TYR A 370 17.01 -15.24 14.25
CA TYR A 370 16.54 -16.16 13.21
C TYR A 370 17.67 -17.01 12.64
N ALA A 371 17.34 -18.06 11.90
CA ALA A 371 18.30 -18.86 11.15
C ALA A 371 17.87 -18.99 9.69
N TRP A 372 18.82 -18.91 8.76
CA TRP A 372 18.59 -19.26 7.36
C TRP A 372 18.50 -20.78 7.21
N LEU A 373 17.54 -21.24 6.41
CA LEU A 373 17.36 -22.65 6.10
C LEU A 373 18.14 -23.04 4.84
N THR A 374 18.78 -24.21 4.89
CA THR A 374 19.48 -24.85 3.76
C THR A 374 18.75 -26.13 3.35
N GLY A 375 18.95 -26.61 2.13
CA GLY A 375 18.28 -27.82 1.62
C GLY A 375 16.74 -27.71 1.59
N THR A 376 16.20 -26.49 1.48
CA THR A 376 14.76 -26.20 1.52
C THR A 376 14.26 -25.64 0.18
N THR A 377 12.94 -25.63 0.00
CA THR A 377 12.29 -24.90 -1.10
C THR A 377 11.70 -23.61 -0.58
N VAL A 378 12.04 -22.49 -1.22
CA VAL A 378 11.53 -21.17 -0.91
C VAL A 378 10.49 -20.79 -1.94
N GLN A 379 9.30 -20.44 -1.47
CA GLN A 379 8.29 -19.79 -2.29
C GLN A 379 8.58 -18.30 -2.33
N TYR A 380 8.51 -17.70 -3.51
CA TYR A 380 8.77 -16.28 -3.70
C TYR A 380 7.63 -15.59 -4.45
N GLU A 381 7.46 -14.32 -4.10
CA GLU A 381 6.84 -13.30 -4.92
C GLU A 381 7.84 -12.14 -5.08
N VAL A 382 8.14 -11.77 -6.32
CA VAL A 382 8.93 -10.59 -6.64
C VAL A 382 8.07 -9.59 -7.41
N VAL A 383 8.10 -8.33 -6.99
CA VAL A 383 7.38 -7.23 -7.61
C VAL A 383 8.37 -6.16 -8.05
N ALA A 384 8.39 -5.82 -9.33
CA ALA A 384 9.11 -4.67 -9.84
C ALA A 384 8.16 -3.46 -9.91
N GLY A 385 8.46 -2.39 -9.18
CA GLY A 385 7.76 -1.12 -9.28
C GLY A 385 8.42 -0.23 -10.32
N VAL A 386 7.72 0.07 -11.41
CA VAL A 386 8.24 0.89 -12.52
C VAL A 386 7.85 2.37 -12.41
N ARG A 387 6.78 2.65 -11.66
CA ARG A 387 6.26 3.99 -11.39
C ARG A 387 5.63 4.03 -10.01
N GLY A 388 5.73 5.19 -9.34
CA GLY A 388 5.03 5.46 -8.09
C GLY A 388 5.52 4.65 -6.89
N VAL A 389 6.81 4.29 -6.83
CA VAL A 389 7.35 3.47 -5.73
C VAL A 389 7.34 4.16 -4.36
N ASP A 390 7.25 5.49 -4.33
CA ASP A 390 7.06 6.27 -3.10
C ASP A 390 5.61 6.22 -2.58
N ASN A 391 4.67 5.72 -3.38
CA ASN A 391 3.28 5.58 -2.98
C ASN A 391 3.13 4.39 -1.99
N PRO A 392 2.38 4.55 -0.88
CA PRO A 392 2.15 3.46 0.07
C PRO A 392 1.62 2.16 -0.56
N ILE A 393 0.92 2.24 -1.70
CA ILE A 393 0.41 1.08 -2.46
C ILE A 393 1.55 0.15 -2.89
N PHE A 394 2.71 0.68 -3.27
CA PHE A 394 3.86 -0.14 -3.62
C PHE A 394 4.36 -0.97 -2.43
N THR A 395 4.46 -0.36 -1.25
CA THR A 395 4.97 -1.03 -0.04
C THR A 395 3.96 -1.99 0.60
N ARG A 396 2.68 -1.95 0.19
CA ARG A 396 1.56 -2.68 0.81
C ARG A 396 0.79 -3.57 -0.18
N VAL A 397 1.40 -3.92 -1.31
CA VAL A 397 0.78 -4.85 -2.27
C VAL A 397 0.45 -6.15 -1.54
N GLY A 398 -0.85 -6.49 -1.45
CA GLY A 398 -1.33 -7.68 -0.77
C GLY A 398 -1.64 -7.52 0.74
N GLU A 399 -1.63 -6.30 1.28
CA GLU A 399 -1.96 -6.04 2.70
C GLU A 399 -3.31 -5.35 2.90
N SER A 400 -3.87 -5.51 4.10
CA SER A 400 -5.10 -4.82 4.52
C SER A 400 -4.82 -3.35 4.85
N TRP A 401 -5.69 -2.47 4.38
CA TRP A 401 -5.59 -1.03 4.55
C TRP A 401 -6.41 -0.57 5.76
N THR A 402 -5.75 -0.23 6.86
CA THR A 402 -6.45 0.19 8.09
C THR A 402 -6.52 1.71 8.29
N SER A 403 -5.85 2.50 7.44
CA SER A 403 -5.94 3.98 7.46
C SER A 403 -5.84 4.55 6.03
N ILE A 404 -6.98 4.59 5.36
CA ILE A 404 -7.11 5.20 4.04
C ILE A 404 -7.63 6.63 4.20
N SER A 405 -7.01 7.58 3.52
CA SER A 405 -7.53 8.93 3.31
C SER A 405 -7.56 9.26 1.83
N GLU A 406 -8.34 10.27 1.42
CA GLU A 406 -8.27 10.77 0.05
C GLU A 406 -6.85 11.20 -0.31
N ALA A 407 -6.15 11.84 0.63
CA ALA A 407 -4.78 12.29 0.42
C ALA A 407 -3.81 11.13 0.13
N THR A 408 -4.07 9.94 0.68
CA THR A 408 -3.26 8.74 0.42
C THR A 408 -3.39 8.27 -1.03
N PHE A 409 -4.59 8.38 -1.63
CA PHE A 409 -4.85 7.89 -2.98
C PHE A 409 -4.77 8.96 -4.06
N ARG A 410 -4.89 10.24 -3.70
CA ARG A 410 -4.83 11.34 -4.64
C ARG A 410 -3.52 11.32 -5.42
N ASN A 411 -3.60 11.51 -6.73
CA ASN A 411 -2.47 11.47 -7.65
C ASN A 411 -1.69 10.13 -7.64
N THR A 412 -2.30 9.03 -7.20
CA THR A 412 -1.70 7.70 -7.33
C THR A 412 -1.45 7.39 -8.80
N ASP A 413 -0.24 6.95 -9.14
CA ASP A 413 0.10 6.32 -10.42
C ASP A 413 1.20 5.29 -10.13
N VAL A 414 0.78 4.06 -9.89
CA VAL A 414 1.65 2.94 -9.51
C VAL A 414 1.52 1.89 -10.58
N ALA A 415 2.65 1.41 -11.08
CA ALA A 415 2.68 0.31 -12.03
C ALA A 415 3.68 -0.75 -11.61
N LEU A 416 3.22 -2.00 -11.63
CA LEU A 416 3.85 -3.13 -10.99
C LEU A 416 3.89 -4.32 -11.94
N ALA A 417 5.03 -5.00 -12.00
CA ALA A 417 5.14 -6.32 -12.60
C ALA A 417 5.47 -7.34 -11.51
N ARG A 418 4.58 -8.29 -11.27
CA ARG A 418 4.72 -9.36 -10.29
C ARG A 418 5.09 -10.67 -10.99
N LEU A 419 5.99 -11.42 -10.36
CA LEU A 419 6.34 -12.79 -10.71
C LEU A 419 6.35 -13.62 -9.42
N SER A 420 5.79 -14.83 -9.45
CA SER A 420 5.88 -15.77 -8.34
C SER A 420 6.29 -17.17 -8.78
N GLY A 421 6.95 -17.89 -7.88
CA GLY A 421 7.41 -19.25 -8.12
C GLY A 421 8.12 -19.83 -6.89
N GLY A 422 8.94 -20.86 -7.10
CA GLY A 422 9.80 -21.43 -6.06
C GLY A 422 11.23 -21.65 -6.52
N TYR A 423 12.17 -21.66 -5.58
CA TYR A 423 13.56 -22.05 -5.83
C TYR A 423 14.10 -22.88 -4.66
N SER A 424 15.08 -23.74 -4.95
CA SER A 424 15.75 -24.54 -3.92
C SER A 424 16.96 -23.79 -3.36
N VAL A 425 17.10 -23.82 -2.03
CA VAL A 425 18.30 -23.38 -1.34
C VAL A 425 19.20 -24.61 -1.16
N PRO A 426 20.44 -24.59 -1.66
CA PRO A 426 21.39 -25.69 -1.49
C PRO A 426 21.59 -26.15 -0.04
#